data_AF-A0A2N2I471-F1
#
_entry.id   AF-A0A2N2I471-F1
#
_cell.length_a   1.000
_cell.length_b   1.000
_cell.length_c   1.000
_cell.angle_alpha   90.00
_cell.angle_beta   90.00
_cell.angle_gamma   90.00
#
_symmetry.space_group_name_H-M   'P 1'
#
loop_
_entity.id
_entity.type
_entity.pdbx_description
1 polymer ?
#
loop_
_entity_poly.entity_id
_entity_poly.type
_entity_poly.pdbx_seq_one_letter_code
_entity_poly.pdbx_strand_id
1 'polypeptide(L)'
;SGTGASCTQPSDCRSGLCIQGKCSAPCSTPLDCTQAGTCTTETVTVGALSGSFDLCVVAPCGNTAACDPGEVCSELQSDGTNLVAYCRQGNLGGAALGTACAADGACASLSCPTWLGFCTEVCSGSADCVAASPQACVDIFNNGSSVVAGCAPSCQRTADCPTGNTCMIATDSASNLHRFICGPGWGSDPVGTSCQGTNDCASGLCLQNYANGQLVDAICTAPCTTGGDCPTGYQVCADVQMSTPSGTGTQTIRMCNHP
;
A
#
# COMPACT_ATOMS: atom_id res chain seq x y z
N SER A 1 27.89 -3.64 12.04
CA SER A 1 26.46 -3.58 12.42
C SER A 1 25.98 -4.92 12.95
N GLY A 2 24.87 -4.95 13.71
CA GLY A 2 24.25 -6.20 14.20
C GLY A 2 23.48 -6.95 13.11
N THR A 3 22.95 -8.13 13.43
CA THR A 3 22.04 -8.91 12.54
C THR A 3 20.93 -8.01 11.98
N GLY A 4 20.52 -8.22 10.72
CA GLY A 4 19.49 -7.48 9.99
C GLY A 4 19.87 -6.06 9.53
N ALA A 5 21.04 -5.54 9.93
CA ALA A 5 21.53 -4.28 9.37
C ALA A 5 21.98 -4.42 7.91
N SER A 6 21.76 -3.39 7.08
CA SER A 6 22.24 -3.40 5.70
C SER A 6 23.77 -3.47 5.62
N CYS A 7 24.28 -4.21 4.65
CA CYS A 7 25.70 -4.41 4.38
C CYS A 7 25.96 -4.59 2.89
N THR A 8 27.18 -4.25 2.47
CA THR A 8 27.68 -4.49 1.11
C THR A 8 28.82 -5.51 1.10
N GLN A 9 29.45 -5.73 2.26
CA GLN A 9 30.56 -6.66 2.43
C GLN A 9 30.53 -7.29 3.84
N PRO A 10 31.13 -8.47 4.01
CA PRO A 10 31.28 -9.16 5.29
C PRO A 10 31.75 -8.27 6.46
N SER A 11 32.71 -7.37 6.21
CA SER A 11 33.30 -6.49 7.23
C SER A 11 32.33 -5.44 7.79
N ASP A 12 31.22 -5.18 7.09
CA ASP A 12 30.19 -4.27 7.60
C ASP A 12 29.41 -4.92 8.77
N CYS A 13 29.49 -6.25 8.90
CA CYS A 13 28.76 -7.05 9.86
C CYS A 13 29.66 -7.49 11.01
N ARG A 14 29.16 -7.36 12.25
CA ARG A 14 29.92 -7.82 13.44
C ARG A 14 30.19 -9.32 13.40
N SER A 15 29.27 -10.07 12.79
CA SER A 15 29.39 -11.51 12.54
C SER A 15 30.36 -11.87 11.42
N GLY A 16 30.77 -10.91 10.58
CA GLY A 16 31.50 -11.19 9.35
C GLY A 16 30.64 -11.82 8.25
N LEU A 17 29.31 -11.83 8.37
CA LEU A 17 28.41 -12.43 7.39
C LEU A 17 27.45 -11.37 6.84
N CYS A 18 27.60 -11.07 5.55
CA CYS A 18 26.68 -10.22 4.79
C CYS A 18 25.96 -11.08 3.75
N ILE A 19 24.69 -11.40 3.99
CA ILE A 19 23.89 -12.30 3.17
C ILE A 19 22.68 -11.51 2.68
N GLN A 20 22.48 -11.52 1.36
CA GLN A 20 21.39 -10.76 0.71
C GLN A 20 21.39 -9.27 1.09
N GLY A 21 22.59 -8.69 1.27
CA GLY A 21 22.74 -7.28 1.66
C GLY A 21 22.36 -6.98 3.12
N LYS A 22 22.18 -8.02 3.96
CA LYS A 22 21.88 -7.89 5.39
C LYS A 22 22.89 -8.67 6.22
N CYS A 23 23.22 -8.13 7.38
CA CYS A 23 24.09 -8.81 8.32
C CYS A 23 23.36 -10.02 8.91
N SER A 24 23.97 -11.19 8.85
CA SER A 24 23.40 -12.43 9.41
C SER A 24 24.24 -12.92 10.58
N ALA A 25 23.63 -13.63 11.52
CA ALA A 25 24.34 -14.31 12.60
C ALA A 25 23.99 -15.80 12.59
N PRO A 26 24.91 -16.70 12.98
CA PRO A 26 24.57 -18.10 13.17
C PRO A 26 23.46 -18.27 14.22
N CYS A 27 22.63 -19.27 14.02
CA CYS A 27 21.56 -19.65 14.95
C CYS A 27 21.48 -21.17 15.06
N SER A 28 20.84 -21.65 16.12
CA SER A 28 20.46 -23.05 16.28
C SER A 28 18.95 -23.20 16.42
N THR A 29 18.26 -22.13 16.81
CA THR A 29 16.81 -22.04 16.92
C THR A 29 16.32 -20.68 16.42
N PRO A 30 15.04 -20.54 16.04
CA PRO A 30 14.46 -19.24 15.68
C PRO A 30 14.56 -18.18 16.79
N LEU A 31 14.66 -18.57 18.06
CA LEU A 31 14.79 -17.64 19.19
C LEU A 31 16.16 -16.96 19.26
N ASP A 32 17.16 -17.48 18.55
CA ASP A 32 18.50 -16.85 18.48
C ASP A 32 18.49 -15.60 17.58
N CYS A 33 17.41 -15.38 16.82
CA CYS A 33 17.27 -14.28 15.88
C CYS A 33 16.49 -13.13 16.49
N THR A 34 17.19 -12.09 16.91
CA THR A 34 16.64 -10.97 17.70
C THR A 34 16.03 -9.82 16.86
N GLN A 35 15.70 -10.05 15.57
CA GLN A 35 15.14 -9.04 14.65
C GLN A 35 14.19 -9.68 13.65
N ALA A 36 12.97 -10.04 14.09
CA ALA A 36 11.91 -10.65 13.27
C ALA A 36 12.44 -11.72 12.27
N GLY A 37 13.49 -12.44 12.68
CA GLY A 37 14.32 -13.23 11.78
C GLY A 37 13.99 -14.70 11.91
N THR A 38 14.13 -15.46 10.82
CA THR A 38 14.02 -16.91 10.85
C THR A 38 15.40 -17.54 10.84
N CYS A 39 15.59 -18.55 11.70
CA CYS A 39 16.76 -19.40 11.63
C CYS A 39 16.62 -20.35 10.45
N THR A 40 17.35 -20.08 9.38
CA THR A 40 17.19 -20.77 8.09
C THR A 40 18.54 -21.31 7.63
N THR A 41 18.56 -22.53 7.10
CA THR A 41 19.78 -23.13 6.56
C THR A 41 20.15 -22.45 5.25
N GLU A 42 21.24 -21.70 5.25
CA GLU A 42 21.77 -21.00 4.10
C GLU A 42 23.09 -21.63 3.65
N THR A 43 23.32 -21.66 2.34
CA THR A 43 24.63 -22.04 1.80
C THR A 43 25.52 -20.81 1.71
N VAL A 44 26.54 -20.75 2.55
CA VAL A 44 27.51 -19.65 2.57
C VAL A 44 28.76 -20.08 1.82
N THR A 45 29.23 -19.21 0.92
CA THR A 45 30.52 -19.40 0.23
C THR A 45 31.49 -18.32 0.68
N VAL A 46 32.67 -18.73 1.18
CA VAL A 46 33.77 -17.83 1.55
C VAL A 46 35.02 -18.26 0.79
N GLY A 47 35.40 -17.47 -0.22
CA GLY A 47 36.46 -17.86 -1.15
C GLY A 47 36.07 -19.10 -1.95
N ALA A 48 36.85 -20.18 -1.84
CA ALA A 48 36.60 -21.46 -2.51
C ALA A 48 35.84 -22.49 -1.65
N LEU A 49 35.50 -22.13 -0.40
CA LEU A 49 34.81 -23.03 0.53
C LEU A 49 33.31 -22.70 0.54
N SER A 50 32.46 -23.72 0.38
CA SER A 50 31.01 -23.61 0.60
C SER A 50 30.56 -24.56 1.69
N GLY A 51 29.62 -24.13 2.52
CA GLY A 51 28.96 -24.97 3.51
C GLY A 51 27.56 -24.49 3.84
N SER A 52 26.74 -25.38 4.36
CA SER A 52 25.40 -25.06 4.85
C SER A 52 25.46 -24.72 6.33
N PHE A 53 24.91 -23.57 6.72
CA PHE A 53 24.86 -23.11 8.10
C PHE A 53 23.47 -22.57 8.41
N ASP A 54 23.01 -22.78 9.64
CA ASP A 54 21.78 -22.17 10.12
C ASP A 54 22.08 -20.72 10.52
N LEU A 55 21.43 -19.78 9.82
CA LEU A 55 21.67 -18.35 9.97
C LEU A 55 20.35 -17.61 10.19
N CYS A 56 20.43 -16.54 10.96
CA CYS A 56 19.36 -15.56 11.08
C CYS A 56 19.26 -14.77 9.77
N VAL A 57 18.15 -14.98 9.08
CA VAL A 57 17.74 -14.23 7.90
C VAL A 57 16.53 -13.38 8.30
N VAL A 58 16.48 -12.12 7.86
CA VAL A 58 15.33 -11.26 8.13
C VAL A 58 14.15 -11.79 7.33
N ALA A 59 13.08 -12.21 8.01
CA ALA A 59 11.90 -12.71 7.33
C ALA A 59 11.11 -11.54 6.74
N PRO A 60 10.46 -11.75 5.58
CA PRO A 60 9.52 -10.77 5.07
C PRO A 60 8.31 -10.66 6.00
N CYS A 61 7.76 -9.46 6.11
CA CYS A 61 6.57 -9.19 6.91
C CYS A 61 5.37 -8.90 6.00
N GLY A 62 4.18 -9.33 6.43
CA GLY A 62 2.91 -8.99 5.77
C GLY A 62 2.15 -7.85 6.47
N ASN A 63 2.49 -7.57 7.73
CA ASN A 63 1.95 -6.48 8.54
C ASN A 63 2.86 -6.24 9.75
N THR A 64 2.62 -5.15 10.49
CA THR A 64 3.41 -4.79 11.67
C THR A 64 3.29 -5.79 12.83
N ALA A 65 2.20 -6.57 12.91
CA ALA A 65 2.06 -7.59 13.95
C ALA A 65 3.06 -8.77 13.77
N ALA A 66 3.66 -8.91 12.59
CA ALA A 66 4.74 -9.87 12.33
C ALA A 66 6.13 -9.37 12.80
N CYS A 67 6.24 -8.11 13.25
CA CYS A 67 7.49 -7.50 13.65
C CYS A 67 7.66 -7.47 15.18
N ASP A 68 8.90 -7.29 15.64
CA ASP A 68 9.19 -7.18 17.08
C ASP A 68 8.62 -5.87 17.67
N PRO A 69 8.38 -5.79 18.99
CA PRO A 69 7.87 -4.57 19.62
C PRO A 69 8.71 -3.32 19.30
N GLY A 70 8.07 -2.33 18.67
CA GLY A 70 8.71 -1.07 18.25
C GLY A 70 9.20 -1.05 16.79
N GLU A 71 9.10 -2.18 16.09
CA GLU A 71 9.29 -2.27 14.65
C GLU A 71 7.97 -2.11 13.88
N VAL A 72 8.09 -1.81 12.59
CA VAL A 72 6.99 -1.57 11.65
C VAL A 72 7.29 -2.29 10.34
N CYS A 73 6.26 -2.88 9.73
CA CYS A 73 6.40 -3.54 8.44
C CYS A 73 6.33 -2.50 7.32
N SER A 74 7.47 -2.05 6.82
CA SER A 74 7.51 -0.89 5.91
C SER A 74 8.78 -0.77 5.06
N GLU A 75 9.84 -1.53 5.34
CA GLU A 75 11.04 -1.51 4.51
C GLU A 75 10.78 -2.32 3.24
N LEU A 76 10.58 -1.65 2.12
CA LEU A 76 10.37 -2.32 0.84
C LEU A 76 11.71 -2.54 0.14
N GLN A 77 11.98 -3.78 -0.22
CA GLN A 77 13.15 -4.15 -1.02
C GLN A 77 12.71 -5.01 -2.20
N SER A 78 13.53 -5.03 -3.26
CA SER A 78 13.33 -5.96 -4.35
C SER A 78 14.11 -7.24 -4.11
N ASP A 79 13.45 -8.40 -4.24
CA ASP A 79 14.08 -9.73 -4.18
C ASP A 79 14.53 -10.24 -5.58
N GLY A 80 14.59 -9.32 -6.56
CA GLY A 80 14.79 -9.62 -7.96
C GLY A 80 13.56 -9.27 -8.78
N THR A 81 12.47 -10.04 -8.64
CA THR A 81 11.23 -9.80 -9.40
C THR A 81 10.11 -9.22 -8.54
N ASN A 82 10.12 -9.46 -7.24
CA ASN A 82 9.05 -9.03 -6.34
C ASN A 82 9.54 -7.89 -5.46
N LEU A 83 8.57 -7.09 -5.02
CA LEU A 83 8.71 -6.15 -3.94
C LEU A 83 8.28 -6.86 -2.66
N VAL A 84 9.15 -6.86 -1.68
CA VAL A 84 8.99 -7.59 -0.43
C VAL A 84 9.18 -6.61 0.72
N ALA A 85 8.31 -6.68 1.71
CA ALA A 85 8.37 -5.84 2.89
C ALA A 85 9.14 -6.54 4.01
N TYR A 86 9.91 -5.75 4.76
CA TYR A 86 10.67 -6.20 5.92
C TYR A 86 10.39 -5.31 7.13
N CYS A 87 10.57 -5.89 8.31
CA CYS A 87 10.49 -5.17 9.57
C CYS A 87 11.67 -4.21 9.70
N ARG A 88 11.38 -3.00 10.17
CA ARG A 88 12.38 -1.99 10.52
C ARG A 88 11.98 -1.27 11.79
N GLN A 89 12.95 -0.71 12.51
CA GLN A 89 12.67 0.16 13.64
C GLN A 89 11.79 1.34 13.22
N GLY A 90 10.67 1.54 13.92
CA GLY A 90 9.80 2.69 13.69
C GLY A 90 10.48 4.01 14.07
N ASN A 91 10.01 5.11 13.48
CA ASN A 91 10.47 6.45 13.81
C ASN A 91 9.79 6.96 15.07
N LEU A 92 10.54 6.98 16.17
CA LEU A 92 10.07 7.54 17.44
C LEU A 92 9.77 9.04 17.27
N GLY A 93 8.50 9.41 17.38
CA GLY A 93 8.02 10.79 17.20
C GLY A 93 7.46 11.09 15.81
N GLY A 94 7.50 10.12 14.89
CA GLY A 94 6.79 10.23 13.62
C GLY A 94 5.27 10.22 13.80
N ALA A 95 4.55 10.76 12.81
CA ALA A 95 3.09 10.80 12.80
C ALA A 95 2.48 9.41 12.60
N ALA A 96 1.27 9.21 13.14
CA ALA A 96 0.53 7.96 13.02
C ALA A 96 0.04 7.70 11.59
N LEU A 97 -0.32 6.44 11.29
CA LEU A 97 -0.92 6.05 10.02
C LEU A 97 -2.12 6.94 9.66
N GLY A 98 -2.24 7.26 8.37
CA GLY A 98 -3.28 8.13 7.83
C GLY A 98 -3.09 9.61 8.10
N THR A 99 -2.03 10.02 8.81
CA THR A 99 -1.68 11.44 8.95
C THR A 99 -1.01 11.93 7.68
N ALA A 100 -1.31 13.17 7.26
CA ALA A 100 -0.67 13.77 6.09
C ALA A 100 0.85 13.87 6.28
N CYS A 101 1.61 13.63 5.22
CA CYS A 101 3.06 13.64 5.25
C CYS A 101 3.66 14.15 3.93
N ALA A 102 4.90 14.63 4.00
CA ALA A 102 5.65 15.09 2.83
C ALA A 102 6.93 14.28 2.56
N ALA A 103 7.34 13.45 3.51
CA ALA A 103 8.53 12.59 3.43
C ALA A 103 8.43 11.44 4.43
N ASP A 104 9.12 10.34 4.14
CA ASP A 104 9.14 9.12 4.97
C ASP A 104 9.48 9.40 6.43
N GLY A 105 10.47 10.27 6.67
CA GLY A 105 10.91 10.66 8.01
C GLY A 105 9.86 11.42 8.84
N ALA A 106 8.72 11.82 8.27
CA ALA A 106 7.61 12.40 9.02
C ALA A 106 6.70 11.34 9.66
N CYS A 107 6.80 10.08 9.23
CA CYS A 107 5.89 9.01 9.62
C CYS A 107 6.52 8.07 10.64
N ALA A 108 5.73 7.59 11.60
CA ALA A 108 6.15 6.55 12.55
C ALA A 108 6.56 5.27 11.83
N SER A 109 5.87 4.97 10.73
CA SER A 109 6.16 3.85 9.84
C SER A 109 7.34 4.07 8.89
N LEU A 110 7.94 5.27 8.84
CA LEU A 110 8.98 5.62 7.87
C LEU A 110 8.55 5.41 6.40
N SER A 111 7.27 5.55 6.10
CA SER A 111 6.72 5.40 4.75
C SER A 111 5.66 6.45 4.47
N CYS A 112 5.95 7.29 3.47
CA CYS A 112 5.12 8.38 2.99
C CYS A 112 5.15 8.42 1.45
N PRO A 113 4.38 7.56 0.75
CA PRO A 113 4.31 7.59 -0.69
C PRO A 113 3.80 8.96 -1.15
N THR A 114 4.58 9.66 -1.97
CA THR A 114 4.25 11.03 -2.40
C THR A 114 2.92 11.14 -3.13
N TRP A 115 2.54 10.10 -3.87
CA TRP A 115 1.26 10.04 -4.57
C TRP A 115 0.07 9.83 -3.62
N LEU A 116 0.29 9.21 -2.45
CA LEU A 116 -0.74 9.02 -1.43
C LEU A 116 -0.84 10.25 -0.52
N GLY A 117 0.30 10.83 -0.13
CA GLY A 117 0.37 12.01 0.76
C GLY A 117 0.03 11.72 2.22
N PHE A 118 -0.03 10.46 2.63
CA PHE A 118 -0.32 10.02 3.99
C PHE A 118 0.67 8.97 4.48
N CYS A 119 0.92 8.98 5.79
CA CYS A 119 1.70 7.94 6.45
C CYS A 119 1.00 6.59 6.29
N THR A 120 1.73 5.60 5.79
CA THR A 120 1.21 4.26 5.51
C THR A 120 2.14 3.21 6.08
N GLU A 121 1.67 1.98 6.21
CA GLU A 121 2.49 0.80 6.46
C GLU A 121 1.92 -0.38 5.69
N VAL A 122 2.70 -1.44 5.54
CA VAL A 122 2.29 -2.63 4.81
C VAL A 122 1.21 -3.38 5.57
N CYS A 123 0.22 -3.87 4.83
CA CYS A 123 -0.90 -4.62 5.38
C CYS A 123 -1.22 -5.84 4.49
N SER A 124 -1.79 -6.86 5.13
CA SER A 124 -2.35 -8.04 4.48
C SER A 124 -3.88 -7.97 4.36
N GLY A 125 -4.51 -7.10 5.14
CA GLY A 125 -5.95 -6.82 5.06
C GLY A 125 -6.34 -5.59 5.86
N SER A 126 -7.61 -5.18 5.75
CA SER A 126 -8.10 -3.96 6.42
C SER A 126 -8.07 -4.05 7.95
N ALA A 127 -8.01 -5.25 8.51
CA ALA A 127 -7.86 -5.47 9.95
C ALA A 127 -6.47 -5.08 10.47
N ASP A 128 -5.46 -4.96 9.60
CA ASP A 128 -4.12 -4.51 9.98
C ASP A 128 -4.04 -2.98 10.11
N CYS A 129 -4.96 -2.27 9.45
CA CYS A 129 -4.98 -0.80 9.38
C CYS A 129 -5.70 -0.17 10.58
N VAL A 130 -5.40 -0.64 11.80
CA VAL A 130 -6.08 -0.18 13.02
C VAL A 130 -5.52 1.19 13.44
N ALA A 131 -6.21 2.25 13.03
CA ALA A 131 -5.94 3.62 13.46
C ALA A 131 -7.19 4.31 14.02
N ALA A 132 -7.04 5.54 14.48
CA ALA A 132 -8.13 6.40 14.97
C ALA A 132 -9.14 6.82 13.87
N SER A 133 -8.84 6.53 12.60
CA SER A 133 -9.70 6.78 11.45
C SER A 133 -10.01 5.48 10.72
N PRO A 134 -11.16 5.35 10.03
CA PRO A 134 -11.40 4.20 9.18
C PRO A 134 -10.35 4.18 8.06
N GLN A 135 -9.58 3.10 7.98
CA GLN A 135 -8.55 2.89 6.96
C GLN A 135 -8.85 1.64 6.14
N ALA A 136 -8.34 1.61 4.92
CA ALA A 136 -8.41 0.48 4.02
C ALA A 136 -7.00 -0.03 3.71
N CYS A 137 -6.88 -1.34 3.57
CA CYS A 137 -5.70 -1.96 2.97
C CYS A 137 -5.89 -1.98 1.45
N VAL A 138 -5.02 -1.29 0.72
CA VAL A 138 -5.09 -1.17 -0.74
C VAL A 138 -3.70 -1.31 -1.34
N ASP A 139 -3.64 -1.64 -2.62
CA ASP A 139 -2.43 -1.72 -3.41
C ASP A 139 -1.75 -0.34 -3.46
N ILE A 140 -0.59 -0.20 -2.80
CA ILE A 140 0.12 1.10 -2.73
C ILE A 140 1.42 1.09 -3.55
N PHE A 141 2.16 -0.01 -3.49
CA PHE A 141 3.47 -0.10 -4.13
C PHE A 141 3.41 -1.13 -5.24
N ASN A 142 3.84 -0.75 -6.44
CA ASN A 142 3.79 -1.62 -7.61
C ASN A 142 5.06 -1.43 -8.45
N ASN A 143 5.76 -2.52 -8.77
CA ASN A 143 6.95 -2.52 -9.64
C ASN A 143 6.70 -3.14 -11.03
N GLY A 144 5.43 -3.38 -11.39
CA GLY A 144 4.98 -4.01 -12.63
C GLY A 144 4.78 -5.52 -12.52
N SER A 145 5.51 -6.20 -11.65
CA SER A 145 5.45 -7.66 -11.45
C SER A 145 4.84 -8.07 -10.11
N SER A 146 4.84 -7.17 -9.13
CA SER A 146 4.35 -7.42 -7.78
C SER A 146 3.72 -6.17 -7.20
N VAL A 147 2.81 -6.39 -6.25
CA VAL A 147 2.09 -5.35 -5.54
C VAL A 147 2.24 -5.59 -4.05
N VAL A 148 2.57 -4.53 -3.31
CA VAL A 148 2.52 -4.52 -1.85
C VAL A 148 1.41 -3.57 -1.43
N ALA A 149 0.47 -4.10 -0.67
CA ALA A 149 -0.62 -3.32 -0.12
C ALA A 149 -0.15 -2.53 1.10
N GLY A 150 -0.77 -1.39 1.34
CA GLY A 150 -0.59 -0.64 2.58
C GLY A 150 -1.85 0.11 3.00
N CYS A 151 -1.78 0.64 4.21
CA CYS A 151 -2.91 1.31 4.86
C CYS A 151 -3.10 2.74 4.35
N ALA A 152 -4.31 3.08 3.95
CA ALA A 152 -4.69 4.43 3.54
C ALA A 152 -5.99 4.86 4.23
N PRO A 153 -6.19 6.16 4.53
CA PRO A 153 -7.47 6.66 5.02
C PRO A 153 -8.58 6.32 4.04
N SER A 154 -9.61 5.61 4.50
CA SER A 154 -10.76 5.26 3.67
C SER A 154 -11.80 6.38 3.67
N CYS A 155 -12.62 6.44 2.63
CA CYS A 155 -13.68 7.42 2.51
C CYS A 155 -14.89 6.82 1.78
N GLN A 156 -16.06 7.43 1.94
CA GLN A 156 -17.26 7.11 1.17
C GLN A 156 -17.65 8.24 0.21
N ARG A 157 -17.10 9.44 0.45
CA ARG A 157 -17.31 10.67 -0.33
C ARG A 157 -16.16 11.64 -0.07
N THR A 158 -15.97 12.62 -0.95
CA THR A 158 -14.88 13.62 -0.82
C THR A 158 -14.92 14.41 0.48
N ALA A 159 -16.11 14.65 1.03
CA ALA A 159 -16.26 15.36 2.31
C ALA A 159 -15.70 14.60 3.53
N ASP A 160 -15.43 13.30 3.40
CA ASP A 160 -14.80 12.50 4.47
C ASP A 160 -13.28 12.69 4.51
N CYS A 161 -12.70 13.28 3.46
CA CYS A 161 -11.28 13.48 3.33
C CYS A 161 -10.81 14.83 3.92
N PRO A 162 -9.55 14.90 4.42
CA PRO A 162 -8.97 16.17 4.84
C PRO A 162 -8.99 17.20 3.72
N THR A 163 -9.05 18.49 4.09
CA THR A 163 -9.05 19.60 3.12
C THR A 163 -7.90 19.46 2.10
N GLY A 164 -8.25 19.58 0.82
CA GLY A 164 -7.30 19.44 -0.30
C GLY A 164 -7.19 18.03 -0.87
N ASN A 165 -7.81 17.02 -0.24
CA ASN A 165 -7.85 15.66 -0.75
C ASN A 165 -9.22 15.30 -1.36
N THR A 166 -9.20 14.34 -2.26
CA THR A 166 -10.36 13.77 -2.94
C THR A 166 -10.53 12.32 -2.50
N CYS A 167 -11.80 11.86 -2.44
CA CYS A 167 -12.10 10.45 -2.27
C CYS A 167 -11.94 9.75 -3.62
N MET A 168 -10.86 8.98 -3.75
CA MET A 168 -10.42 8.37 -5.01
C MET A 168 -10.48 6.84 -4.94
N ILE A 169 -10.67 6.21 -6.11
CA ILE A 169 -10.64 4.76 -6.21
C ILE A 169 -9.22 4.22 -6.03
N ALA A 170 -9.10 3.09 -5.34
CA ALA A 170 -7.90 2.29 -5.23
C ALA A 170 -8.24 0.81 -5.36
N THR A 171 -7.24 0.01 -5.74
CA THR A 171 -7.38 -1.43 -5.93
C THR A 171 -6.99 -2.15 -4.64
N ASP A 172 -7.72 -3.19 -4.25
CA ASP A 172 -7.34 -4.19 -3.25
C ASP A 172 -7.31 -5.54 -3.96
N SER A 173 -6.15 -5.86 -4.51
CA SER A 173 -5.95 -7.08 -5.29
C SER A 173 -6.10 -8.34 -4.43
N ALA A 174 -5.72 -8.28 -3.15
CA ALA A 174 -5.81 -9.39 -2.21
C ALA A 174 -7.26 -9.80 -1.93
N SER A 175 -8.16 -8.82 -1.75
CA SER A 175 -9.60 -9.09 -1.56
C SER A 175 -10.38 -9.14 -2.87
N ASN A 176 -9.72 -8.86 -4.01
CA ASN A 176 -10.35 -8.70 -5.32
C ASN A 176 -11.50 -7.67 -5.31
N LEU A 177 -11.25 -6.50 -4.72
CA LEU A 177 -12.23 -5.42 -4.60
C LEU A 177 -11.60 -4.08 -4.99
N HIS A 178 -12.44 -3.15 -5.44
CA HIS A 178 -12.12 -1.74 -5.44
C HIS A 178 -12.55 -1.09 -4.12
N ARG A 179 -11.70 -0.22 -3.60
CA ARG A 179 -11.93 0.56 -2.37
C ARG A 179 -11.80 2.05 -2.67
N PHE A 180 -12.25 2.86 -1.72
CA PHE A 180 -12.12 4.30 -1.80
C PHE A 180 -11.24 4.82 -0.67
N ILE A 181 -10.26 5.63 -1.04
CA ILE A 181 -9.28 6.20 -0.12
C ILE A 181 -9.15 7.71 -0.34
N CYS A 182 -8.67 8.42 0.67
CA CYS A 182 -8.31 9.82 0.53
C CYS A 182 -6.91 9.96 -0.06
N GLY A 183 -6.76 10.92 -0.98
CA GLY A 183 -5.47 11.32 -1.54
C GLY A 183 -5.59 12.61 -2.34
N PRO A 184 -4.49 13.10 -2.94
CA PRO A 184 -4.52 14.33 -3.75
C PRO A 184 -5.41 14.22 -5.00
N GLY A 185 -5.78 12.99 -5.39
CA GLY A 185 -6.53 12.67 -6.60
C GLY A 185 -5.62 12.19 -7.72
N TRP A 186 -6.19 11.41 -8.65
CA TRP A 186 -5.44 10.84 -9.80
C TRP A 186 -5.27 11.84 -10.96
N GLY A 187 -6.28 12.69 -11.17
CA GLY A 187 -6.29 13.75 -12.16
C GLY A 187 -6.72 15.09 -11.57
N SER A 188 -6.96 16.07 -12.43
CA SER A 188 -7.40 17.41 -12.03
C SER A 188 -8.90 17.64 -12.17
N ASP A 189 -9.57 16.82 -12.97
CA ASP A 189 -10.88 17.16 -13.46
C ASP A 189 -11.97 16.80 -12.44
N PRO A 190 -12.86 17.76 -12.09
CA PRO A 190 -13.88 17.55 -11.07
C PRO A 190 -15.04 16.67 -11.58
N VAL A 191 -15.93 16.27 -10.68
CA VAL A 191 -17.15 15.53 -11.06
C VAL A 191 -17.96 16.33 -12.09
N GLY A 192 -18.38 15.66 -13.16
CA GLY A 192 -19.23 16.19 -14.22
C GLY A 192 -18.51 16.68 -15.47
N THR A 193 -17.19 16.83 -15.46
CA THR A 193 -16.43 17.14 -16.68
C THR A 193 -16.32 15.92 -17.58
N SER A 194 -16.23 16.15 -18.91
CA SER A 194 -15.98 15.08 -19.86
C SER A 194 -14.57 14.49 -19.66
N CYS A 195 -14.43 13.17 -19.74
CA CYS A 195 -13.15 12.47 -19.62
C CYS A 195 -12.91 11.53 -20.80
N GLN A 196 -11.64 11.27 -21.10
CA GLN A 196 -11.20 10.24 -22.03
C GLN A 196 -10.71 8.99 -21.29
N GLY A 197 -10.24 9.13 -20.05
CA GLY A 197 -9.82 8.04 -19.20
C GLY A 197 -9.93 8.37 -17.71
N THR A 198 -9.68 7.36 -16.87
CA THR A 198 -9.75 7.46 -15.40
C THR A 198 -8.79 8.49 -14.83
N ASN A 199 -7.60 8.64 -15.43
CA ASN A 199 -6.55 9.54 -14.95
C ASN A 199 -6.84 11.03 -15.21
N ASP A 200 -7.87 11.36 -16.00
CA ASP A 200 -8.30 12.75 -16.16
C ASP A 200 -9.00 13.25 -14.88
N CYS A 201 -9.72 12.33 -14.23
CA CYS A 201 -10.62 12.62 -13.12
C CYS A 201 -9.91 12.62 -11.76
N ALA A 202 -10.21 13.61 -10.92
CA ALA A 202 -9.65 13.68 -9.57
C ALA A 202 -9.92 12.42 -8.73
N SER A 203 -11.07 11.79 -8.90
CA SER A 203 -11.43 10.54 -8.22
C SER A 203 -10.79 9.28 -8.81
N GLY A 204 -10.17 9.36 -10.00
CA GLY A 204 -9.78 8.20 -10.79
C GLY A 204 -10.93 7.46 -11.47
N LEU A 205 -12.13 8.06 -11.55
CA LEU A 205 -13.31 7.43 -12.14
C LEU A 205 -13.86 8.23 -13.30
N CYS A 206 -13.84 7.61 -14.49
CA CYS A 206 -14.49 8.11 -15.70
C CYS A 206 -15.67 7.18 -16.04
N LEU A 207 -16.89 7.62 -15.72
CA LEU A 207 -18.11 6.88 -15.99
C LEU A 207 -18.50 7.04 -17.46
N GLN A 208 -18.48 5.93 -18.19
CA GLN A 208 -18.89 5.86 -19.59
C GLN A 208 -20.32 5.33 -19.68
N ASN A 209 -21.28 6.16 -20.11
CA ASN A 209 -22.65 5.69 -20.32
C ASN A 209 -22.87 5.27 -21.77
N TYR A 210 -23.48 4.10 -21.92
CA TYR A 210 -23.81 3.53 -23.22
C TYR A 210 -25.32 3.44 -23.40
N ALA A 211 -25.83 3.90 -24.54
CA ALA A 211 -27.21 3.67 -24.96
C ALA A 211 -27.19 2.87 -26.26
N ASN A 212 -27.88 1.72 -26.27
CA ASN A 212 -27.92 0.81 -27.43
C ASN A 212 -26.52 0.41 -27.95
N GLY A 213 -25.55 0.26 -27.03
CA GLY A 213 -24.17 -0.09 -27.37
C GLY A 213 -23.31 1.04 -27.93
N GLN A 214 -23.83 2.27 -28.01
CA GLN A 214 -23.05 3.46 -28.39
C GLN A 214 -22.70 4.28 -27.16
N LEU A 215 -21.45 4.73 -27.06
CA LEU A 215 -21.03 5.67 -26.03
C LEU A 215 -21.79 6.99 -26.22
N VAL A 216 -22.59 7.37 -25.22
CA VAL A 216 -23.36 8.62 -25.22
C VAL A 216 -22.52 9.73 -24.60
N ASP A 217 -21.92 9.45 -23.45
CA ASP A 217 -21.03 10.35 -22.75
C ASP A 217 -20.01 9.60 -21.88
N ALA A 218 -18.97 10.33 -21.48
CA ALA A 218 -17.96 9.87 -20.55
C ALA A 218 -17.66 11.03 -19.60
N ILE A 219 -17.99 10.88 -18.33
CA ILE A 219 -17.92 11.96 -17.33
C ILE A 219 -17.12 11.54 -16.11
N CYS A 220 -16.36 12.49 -15.54
CA CYS A 220 -15.75 12.29 -14.25
C CYS A 220 -16.83 12.14 -13.18
N THR A 221 -16.70 11.13 -12.33
CA THR A 221 -17.64 10.84 -11.23
C THR A 221 -16.89 10.75 -9.90
N ALA A 222 -17.59 10.63 -8.78
CA ALA A 222 -17.00 10.41 -7.46
C ALA A 222 -17.89 9.48 -6.63
N PRO A 223 -17.31 8.76 -5.64
CA PRO A 223 -18.11 7.96 -4.72
C PRO A 223 -19.06 8.83 -3.90
N CYS A 224 -20.25 8.30 -3.62
CA CYS A 224 -21.30 8.99 -2.88
C CYS A 224 -22.07 8.02 -1.97
N THR A 225 -22.68 8.57 -0.93
CA THR A 225 -23.63 7.84 -0.05
C THR A 225 -25.07 8.24 -0.35
N THR A 226 -25.29 9.50 -0.72
CA THR A 226 -26.58 10.11 -1.02
C THR A 226 -26.43 11.07 -2.21
N GLY A 227 -27.54 11.46 -2.83
CA GLY A 227 -27.54 12.46 -3.90
C GLY A 227 -27.00 13.83 -3.47
N GLY A 228 -27.01 14.14 -2.17
CA GLY A 228 -26.46 15.37 -1.61
C GLY A 228 -24.93 15.42 -1.58
N ASP A 229 -24.26 14.27 -1.75
CA ASP A 229 -22.79 14.21 -1.86
C ASP A 229 -22.31 14.61 -3.26
N CYS A 230 -23.24 14.72 -4.22
CA CYS A 230 -22.93 14.99 -5.61
C CYS A 230 -23.17 16.46 -5.96
N PRO A 231 -22.37 17.02 -6.89
CA PRO A 231 -22.53 18.41 -7.30
C PRO A 231 -23.87 18.63 -8.02
N THR A 232 -24.31 19.87 -8.05
CA THR A 232 -25.51 20.28 -8.80
C THR A 232 -25.39 19.85 -10.27
N GLY A 233 -26.45 19.25 -10.81
CA GLY A 233 -26.46 18.63 -12.14
C GLY A 233 -26.16 17.12 -12.14
N TYR A 234 -25.58 16.58 -11.06
CA TYR A 234 -25.22 15.16 -10.92
C TYR A 234 -25.77 14.54 -9.63
N GLN A 235 -26.90 15.03 -9.14
CA GLN A 235 -27.46 14.74 -7.81
C GLN A 235 -28.03 13.32 -7.65
N VAL A 236 -27.76 12.42 -8.59
CA VAL A 236 -28.17 11.02 -8.53
C VAL A 236 -27.00 10.20 -8.01
N CYS A 237 -27.12 9.68 -6.80
CA CYS A 237 -26.16 8.71 -6.27
C CYS A 237 -26.61 7.29 -6.64
N ALA A 238 -26.07 6.79 -7.75
CA ALA A 238 -26.50 5.55 -8.39
C ALA A 238 -25.56 4.38 -8.08
N ASP A 239 -26.13 3.18 -8.05
CA ASP A 239 -25.39 1.93 -7.99
C ASP A 239 -24.85 1.59 -9.38
N VAL A 240 -23.55 1.40 -9.50
CA VAL A 240 -22.86 1.06 -10.74
C VAL A 240 -22.10 -0.24 -10.55
N GLN A 241 -22.26 -1.14 -11.52
CA GLN A 241 -21.50 -2.39 -11.59
C GLN A 241 -20.13 -2.11 -12.21
N MET A 242 -19.08 -2.44 -11.49
CA MET A 242 -17.70 -2.35 -11.96
C MET A 242 -17.08 -3.73 -11.92
N SER A 243 -16.27 -4.08 -12.92
CA SER A 243 -15.51 -5.33 -12.89
C SER A 243 -14.60 -5.36 -11.66
N THR A 244 -14.46 -6.52 -11.01
CA THR A 244 -13.46 -6.68 -9.95
C THR A 244 -12.04 -6.58 -10.55
N PRO A 245 -11.01 -6.30 -9.74
CA PRO A 245 -9.62 -6.22 -10.22
C PRO A 245 -9.15 -7.44 -11.00
N SER A 246 -9.59 -8.65 -10.66
CA SER A 246 -9.29 -9.90 -11.38
C SER A 246 -9.93 -10.00 -12.78
N GLY A 247 -10.92 -9.17 -13.09
CA GLY A 247 -11.76 -9.28 -14.29
C GLY A 247 -12.77 -10.44 -14.29
N THR A 248 -12.83 -11.25 -13.22
CA THR A 248 -13.68 -12.45 -13.17
C THR A 248 -15.03 -12.24 -12.47
N GLY A 249 -15.26 -11.06 -11.91
CA GLY A 249 -16.48 -10.72 -11.17
C GLY A 249 -16.90 -9.27 -11.35
N THR A 250 -17.96 -8.89 -10.64
CA THR A 250 -18.43 -7.50 -10.57
C THR A 250 -18.63 -7.09 -9.10
N GLN A 251 -18.49 -5.79 -8.85
CA GLN A 251 -18.73 -5.14 -7.58
C GLN A 251 -19.70 -3.98 -7.81
N THR A 252 -20.72 -3.88 -6.97
CA THR A 252 -21.57 -2.69 -6.91
C THR A 252 -20.86 -1.60 -6.13
N ILE A 253 -20.65 -0.44 -6.74
CA ILE A 253 -20.19 0.78 -6.07
C ILE A 253 -21.19 1.91 -6.31
N ARG A 254 -21.27 2.87 -5.38
CA ARG A 254 -22.19 4.01 -5.50
C ARG A 254 -21.44 5.25 -5.94
N MET A 255 -21.91 5.89 -7.00
CA MET A 255 -21.23 7.03 -7.60
C MET A 255 -22.19 8.10 -8.11
N CYS A 256 -21.71 9.33 -8.21
CA CYS A 256 -22.46 10.45 -8.75
C CYS A 256 -22.71 10.27 -10.24
N ASN A 257 -23.98 10.25 -10.64
CA ASN A 257 -24.38 10.11 -12.03
C ASN A 257 -25.23 11.30 -12.48
N HIS A 258 -25.25 11.52 -13.79
CA HIS A 258 -26.22 12.39 -14.42
C HIS A 258 -27.59 11.67 -14.45
N PRO A 259 -28.70 12.39 -14.25
CA PRO A 259 -30.06 11.85 -14.39
C PRO A 259 -30.41 11.38 -15.80
#